data_AF-X6LEP4-F1
#
_entry.id   AF-X6LEP4-F1
#
_cell.length_a   1.000
_cell.length_b   1.000
_cell.length_c   1.000
_cell.angle_alpha   90.00
_cell.angle_beta   90.00
_cell.angle_gamma   90.00
#
_symmetry.space_group_name_H-M   'P 1'
#
loop_
_entity.id
_entity.type
_entity.pdbx_description
1 polymer ?
#
loop_
_entity_poly.entity_id
_entity_poly.type
_entity_poly.pdbx_seq_one_letter_code
_entity_poly.pdbx_strand_id
1 'polypeptide(L)'
;MIPFISGILYNNIISKKDPSGSGLLYFWKLLHSSPPQIVPIHQVMLFMHCLDACKSDTDSSFLPSQLRTCHKSLVHSFKSWIIAWIHFDKDKDYAYEYGDRVLDRPLNKVMESHLPNFQYVLNHSDIHLCIIDLIKIIQTQFNTLDDARLIKDRLNLLQYLCISTETSDVVVQCYKQVFKRHSWMCAYLLCVISVKLNEQQLDDVIEFFMDGLVHKDENIHEICAESIARIVLKLNERQLNKVFECLMNAFESGKITICDECAHALATISSQLGGKQLDNAFQCDVFQRLINGLSDEKEYKFNRAKCAQLLGKLSMKWNEKQLNDAFNSLKDMLNQDDNWRYIEALETIT
;
A
#
# COMPACT_ATOMS: atom_id res chain seq x y z
N MET A 1 -2.93 -13.23 28.61
CA MET A 1 -3.71 -13.28 29.87
C MET A 1 -3.80 -11.92 30.57
N ILE A 2 -2.69 -11.18 30.74
CA ILE A 2 -2.69 -9.89 31.46
C ILE A 2 -3.64 -8.83 30.84
N PRO A 3 -3.63 -8.53 29.53
CA PRO A 3 -4.57 -7.57 28.93
C PRO A 3 -6.04 -7.99 29.09
N PHE A 4 -6.31 -9.29 28.99
CA PHE A 4 -7.65 -9.85 29.15
C PHE A 4 -8.23 -9.59 30.55
N ILE A 5 -7.41 -9.71 31.60
CA ILE A 5 -7.81 -9.36 32.98
C ILE A 5 -8.15 -7.87 33.08
N SER A 6 -7.33 -7.00 32.48
CA SER A 6 -7.61 -5.55 32.41
C SER A 6 -8.98 -5.26 31.81
N GLY A 7 -9.31 -5.91 30.68
CA GLY A 7 -10.61 -5.79 30.03
C GLY A 7 -11.79 -6.29 30.88
N ILE A 8 -11.64 -7.42 31.58
CA ILE A 8 -12.67 -7.91 32.52
C ILE A 8 -12.93 -6.90 33.64
N LEU A 9 -11.85 -6.41 34.27
CA LEU A 9 -11.96 -5.46 35.37
C LEU A 9 -12.60 -4.14 34.90
N TYR A 10 -12.26 -3.68 33.70
CA TYR A 10 -12.90 -2.53 33.07
C TYR A 10 -14.41 -2.76 32.81
N ASN A 11 -14.79 -3.94 32.30
CA ASN A 11 -16.19 -4.29 32.08
C ASN A 11 -17.00 -4.39 33.39
N ASN A 12 -16.37 -4.74 34.52
CA ASN A 12 -17.03 -4.71 35.83
C ASN A 12 -17.41 -3.28 36.25
N ILE A 13 -16.63 -2.27 35.86
CA ILE A 13 -16.96 -0.86 36.09
C ILE A 13 -18.18 -0.49 35.24
N ILE A 14 -18.14 -0.78 33.94
CA ILE A 14 -19.24 -0.48 32.99
C ILE A 14 -20.55 -1.15 33.44
N SER A 15 -20.48 -2.41 33.86
CA SER A 15 -21.65 -3.18 34.32
C SER A 15 -22.08 -2.86 35.75
N LYS A 16 -21.45 -1.86 36.40
CA LYS A 16 -21.71 -1.44 37.79
C LYS A 16 -21.49 -2.53 38.85
N LYS A 17 -20.72 -3.58 38.53
CA LYS A 17 -20.29 -4.61 39.48
C LYS A 17 -19.15 -4.13 40.38
N ASP A 18 -18.29 -3.25 39.86
CA ASP A 18 -17.28 -2.50 40.63
C ASP A 18 -17.33 -1.01 40.23
N PRO A 19 -18.36 -0.25 40.68
CA PRO A 19 -18.51 1.15 40.30
C PRO A 19 -17.36 2.03 40.84
N SER A 20 -16.63 1.56 41.85
CA SER A 20 -15.47 2.25 42.40
C SER A 20 -14.20 2.11 41.54
N GLY A 21 -14.17 1.12 40.62
CA GLY A 21 -12.99 0.73 39.86
C GLY A 21 -11.80 0.28 40.71
N SER A 22 -12.03 -0.07 41.98
CA SER A 22 -10.98 -0.44 42.92
C SER A 22 -10.16 -1.65 42.44
N GLY A 23 -10.81 -2.62 41.79
CA GLY A 23 -10.15 -3.80 41.25
C GLY A 23 -9.18 -3.46 40.11
N LEU A 24 -9.64 -2.66 39.15
CA LEU A 24 -8.79 -2.20 38.03
C LEU A 24 -7.65 -1.30 38.52
N LEU A 25 -7.92 -0.43 39.49
CA LEU A 25 -6.91 0.44 40.07
C LEU A 25 -5.82 -0.35 40.82
N TYR A 26 -6.23 -1.35 41.61
CA TYR A 26 -5.28 -2.25 42.28
C TYR A 26 -4.43 -3.02 41.25
N PHE A 27 -5.07 -3.52 40.19
CA PHE A 27 -4.37 -4.19 39.09
C PHE A 27 -3.31 -3.30 38.46
N TRP A 28 -3.64 -2.03 38.15
CA TRP A 28 -2.65 -1.08 37.63
C TRP A 28 -1.50 -0.83 38.58
N LYS A 29 -1.76 -0.67 39.89
CA LYS A 29 -0.69 -0.51 40.90
C LYS A 29 0.23 -1.73 40.92
N LEU A 30 -0.33 -2.94 40.88
CA LEU A 30 0.45 -4.17 40.86
C LEU A 30 1.31 -4.27 39.59
N LEU A 31 0.75 -3.89 38.45
CA LEU A 31 1.45 -3.91 37.17
C LEU A 31 2.63 -2.91 37.13
N HIS A 32 2.48 -1.73 37.74
CA HIS A 32 3.55 -0.73 37.86
C HIS A 32 4.61 -1.10 38.91
N SER A 33 4.22 -1.82 39.97
CA SER A 33 5.16 -2.31 41.00
C SER A 33 5.91 -3.58 40.59
N SER A 34 5.59 -4.16 39.44
CA SER A 34 6.29 -5.34 38.92
C SER A 34 7.74 -4.97 38.55
N PRO A 35 8.72 -5.87 38.77
CA PRO A 35 10.12 -5.60 38.42
C PRO A 35 10.25 -5.10 36.98
N PRO A 36 11.07 -4.07 36.70
CA PRO A 36 11.28 -3.57 35.35
C PRO A 36 11.69 -4.72 34.43
N GLN A 37 11.06 -4.83 33.26
CA GLN A 37 11.53 -5.80 32.28
C GLN A 37 12.94 -5.43 31.79
N ILE A 38 13.72 -6.43 31.38
CA ILE A 38 15.08 -6.26 30.85
C ILE A 38 15.11 -5.24 29.71
N VAL A 39 14.01 -5.11 28.96
CA VAL A 39 13.87 -4.13 27.88
C VAL A 39 12.62 -3.25 28.13
N PRO A 40 12.79 -1.96 28.48
CA PRO A 40 11.70 -1.06 28.86
C PRO A 40 10.53 -0.99 27.87
N ILE A 41 10.78 -1.13 26.56
CA ILE A 41 9.71 -1.04 25.55
C ILE A 41 8.69 -2.18 25.66
N HIS A 42 9.09 -3.40 26.01
CA HIS A 42 8.16 -4.53 26.11
C HIS A 42 7.18 -4.33 27.26
N GLN A 43 7.63 -3.72 28.35
CA GLN A 43 6.77 -3.32 29.45
C GLN A 43 5.77 -2.24 29.02
N VAL A 44 6.21 -1.25 28.25
CA VAL A 44 5.31 -0.22 27.69
C VAL A 44 4.28 -0.83 26.76
N MET A 45 4.68 -1.75 25.87
CA MET A 45 3.74 -2.45 24.99
C MET A 45 2.71 -3.29 25.76
N LEU A 46 3.12 -3.95 26.85
CA LEU A 46 2.21 -4.65 27.75
C LEU A 46 1.19 -3.69 28.35
N PHE A 47 1.63 -2.51 28.80
CA PHE A 47 0.73 -1.49 29.36
C PHE A 47 -0.23 -0.97 28.29
N MET A 48 0.22 -0.76 27.06
CA MET A 48 -0.63 -0.36 25.95
C MET A 48 -1.67 -1.41 25.62
N HIS A 49 -1.33 -2.70 25.64
CA HIS A 49 -2.31 -3.78 25.47
C HIS A 49 -3.38 -3.78 26.58
N CYS A 50 -2.97 -3.54 27.84
CA CYS A 50 -3.91 -3.40 28.95
C CYS A 50 -4.83 -2.18 28.79
N LEU A 51 -4.27 -1.05 28.36
CA LEU A 51 -5.01 0.18 28.09
C LEU A 51 -5.98 0.01 26.92
N ASP A 52 -5.55 -0.68 25.86
CA ASP A 52 -6.37 -1.01 24.68
C ASP A 52 -7.56 -1.88 25.08
N ALA A 53 -7.34 -2.88 25.94
CA ALA A 53 -8.42 -3.70 26.51
C ALA A 53 -9.40 -2.89 27.39
N CYS A 54 -8.96 -1.75 27.92
CA CYS A 54 -9.80 -0.75 28.59
C CYS A 54 -10.37 0.31 27.63
N LYS A 55 -10.32 0.05 26.31
CA LYS A 55 -10.78 0.95 25.24
C LYS A 55 -10.07 2.30 25.20
N SER A 56 -8.88 2.39 25.80
CA SER A 56 -8.09 3.62 25.94
C SER A 56 -8.87 4.79 26.53
N ASP A 57 -9.82 4.50 27.40
CA ASP A 57 -10.75 5.51 27.88
C ASP A 57 -10.09 6.40 28.95
N THR A 58 -9.91 7.67 28.63
CA THR A 58 -9.27 8.66 29.52
C THR A 58 -10.26 9.60 30.20
N ASP A 59 -11.48 9.70 29.68
CA ASP A 59 -12.39 10.83 29.98
C ASP A 59 -13.82 10.41 30.32
N SER A 60 -14.18 9.12 30.20
CA SER A 60 -15.51 8.67 30.57
C SER A 60 -15.89 9.06 31.99
N SER A 61 -17.14 9.49 32.14
CA SER A 61 -17.70 9.94 33.41
C SER A 61 -17.84 8.80 34.42
N PHE A 62 -18.01 7.55 33.96
CA PHE A 62 -18.08 6.37 34.83
C PHE A 62 -16.72 5.90 35.34
N LEU A 63 -15.61 6.37 34.77
CA LEU A 63 -14.28 6.04 35.27
C LEU A 63 -13.93 6.91 36.49
N PRO A 64 -13.48 6.30 37.60
CA PRO A 64 -12.91 7.01 38.73
C PRO A 64 -11.75 7.92 38.32
N SER A 65 -11.62 9.07 38.99
CA SER A 65 -10.59 10.07 38.67
C SER A 65 -9.17 9.52 38.67
N GLN A 66 -8.84 8.63 39.61
CA GLN A 66 -7.50 8.01 39.69
C GLN A 66 -7.19 7.11 38.49
N LEU A 67 -8.19 6.39 37.97
CA LEU A 67 -8.03 5.56 36.77
C LEU A 67 -7.87 6.41 35.52
N ARG A 68 -8.65 7.49 35.39
CA ARG A 68 -8.46 8.47 34.30
C ARG A 68 -7.05 9.05 34.30
N THR A 69 -6.53 9.45 35.48
CA THR A 69 -5.15 9.94 35.61
C THR A 69 -4.12 8.88 35.19
N CYS A 70 -4.32 7.62 35.59
CA CYS A 70 -3.45 6.52 35.19
C CYS A 70 -3.45 6.32 33.66
N HIS A 71 -4.63 6.23 33.04
CA HIS A 71 -4.75 6.07 31.58
C HIS A 71 -4.13 7.25 30.83
N LYS A 72 -4.36 8.51 31.27
CA LYS A 72 -3.74 9.70 30.67
C LYS A 72 -2.21 9.67 30.73
N SER A 73 -1.65 9.23 31.86
CA SER A 73 -0.20 9.08 32.01
C SER A 73 0.37 8.04 31.04
N LEU A 74 -0.34 6.92 30.85
CA LEU A 74 0.03 5.88 29.90
C LEU A 74 -0.01 6.38 28.45
N VAL A 75 -1.07 7.09 28.07
CA VAL A 75 -1.18 7.76 26.75
C VAL A 75 -0.01 8.72 26.53
N HIS A 76 0.30 9.57 27.51
CA HIS A 76 1.42 10.51 27.44
C HIS A 76 2.78 9.82 27.30
N SER A 77 3.00 8.75 28.04
CA SER A 77 4.21 7.92 27.94
C SER A 77 4.33 7.31 26.53
N PHE A 78 3.26 6.71 26.01
CA PHE A 78 3.27 6.10 24.69
C PHE A 78 3.50 7.12 23.56
N LYS A 79 2.91 8.32 23.68
CA LYS A 79 3.19 9.46 22.79
C LYS A 79 4.69 9.75 22.71
N SER A 80 5.37 9.79 23.85
CA SER A 80 6.82 10.02 23.91
C SER A 80 7.62 8.92 23.21
N TRP A 81 7.18 7.67 23.31
CA TRP A 81 7.80 6.55 22.61
C TRP A 81 7.59 6.60 21.09
N ILE A 82 6.41 6.98 20.61
CA ILE A 82 6.15 7.18 19.18
C ILE A 82 7.05 8.28 18.63
N ILE A 83 7.16 9.41 19.33
CA ILE A 83 8.03 10.52 18.94
C ILE A 83 9.48 10.04 18.85
N ALA A 84 9.97 9.33 19.87
CA ALA A 84 11.33 8.80 19.91
C ALA A 84 11.60 7.77 18.81
N TRP A 85 10.61 6.93 18.47
CA TRP A 85 10.71 5.97 17.38
C TRP A 85 10.83 6.64 16.02
N ILE A 86 9.99 7.64 15.76
CA ILE A 86 9.95 8.35 14.49
C ILE A 86 11.22 9.17 14.28
N HIS A 87 11.65 9.90 15.31
CA HIS A 87 12.86 10.74 15.30
C HIS A 87 14.15 9.99 15.61
N PHE A 88 14.15 8.65 15.57
CA PHE A 88 15.37 7.86 15.78
C PHE A 88 16.31 8.00 14.59
N ASP A 89 17.04 9.11 14.55
CA ASP A 89 18.11 9.43 13.61
C ASP A 89 19.41 9.64 14.41
N LYS A 90 19.80 8.65 15.23
CA LYS A 90 21.11 8.66 15.90
C LYS A 90 22.19 8.36 14.86
N ASP A 91 23.02 9.37 14.59
CA ASP A 91 24.20 9.40 13.72
C ASP A 91 24.06 8.67 12.38
N LYS A 92 23.91 9.47 11.31
CA LYS A 92 23.92 9.01 9.91
C LYS A 92 25.12 8.10 9.59
N ASP A 93 26.26 8.35 10.22
CA ASP A 93 27.49 7.60 9.98
C ASP A 93 27.51 6.23 10.67
N TYR A 94 26.70 6.05 11.71
CA TYR A 94 26.63 4.79 12.48
C TYR A 94 25.52 3.87 11.98
N ALA A 95 24.43 4.44 11.45
CA ALA A 95 23.26 3.67 11.05
C ALA A 95 23.36 3.05 9.65
N TYR A 96 24.24 3.56 8.76
CA TYR A 96 24.29 3.14 7.36
C TYR A 96 25.69 2.75 6.89
N GLU A 97 25.79 1.62 6.20
CA GLU A 97 27.01 1.14 5.53
C GLU A 97 26.66 0.75 4.10
N TYR A 98 27.46 1.18 3.13
CA TYR A 98 27.25 0.95 1.68
C TYR A 98 25.85 1.30 1.12
N GLY A 99 25.11 2.19 1.79
CA GLY A 99 23.79 2.64 1.33
C GLY A 99 22.61 1.93 2.00
N ASP A 100 22.85 0.88 2.77
CA ASP A 100 21.83 0.18 3.53
C ASP A 100 21.94 0.48 5.02
N ARG A 101 20.79 0.51 5.70
CA ARG A 101 20.74 0.65 7.15
C ARG A 101 21.23 -0.66 7.78
N VAL A 102 22.37 -0.60 8.46
CA VAL A 102 22.98 -1.76 9.15
C VAL A 102 22.33 -2.00 10.52
N LEU A 103 21.85 -0.92 11.15
CA LEU A 103 21.20 -0.99 12.45
C LEU A 103 19.71 -0.74 12.32
N ASP A 104 18.93 -1.79 12.52
CA ASP A 104 17.48 -1.66 12.63
C ASP A 104 17.11 -0.71 13.78
N ARG A 105 16.02 0.06 13.64
CA ARG A 105 15.62 0.95 14.74
C ARG A 105 15.29 0.07 15.93
N PRO A 106 15.77 0.41 17.15
CA PRO A 106 15.50 -0.39 18.35
C PRO A 106 14.01 -0.68 18.58
N LEU A 107 13.14 0.16 18.03
CA LEU A 107 11.69 0.07 18.17
C LEU A 107 10.97 -0.50 16.95
N ASN A 108 11.60 -0.64 15.77
CA ASN A 108 10.89 -1.09 14.55
C ASN A 108 10.21 -2.44 14.74
N LYS A 109 10.98 -3.50 15.06
CA LYS A 109 10.42 -4.85 15.28
C LYS A 109 9.29 -4.88 16.32
N VAL A 110 9.42 -4.07 17.37
CA VAL A 110 8.40 -4.01 18.43
C VAL A 110 7.16 -3.28 17.92
N MET A 111 7.30 -2.13 17.26
CA MET A 111 6.18 -1.37 16.73
C MET A 111 5.46 -2.14 15.62
N GLU A 112 6.19 -2.82 14.73
CA GLU A 112 5.64 -3.66 13.66
C GLU A 112 4.78 -4.81 14.18
N SER A 113 5.22 -5.46 15.26
CA SER A 113 4.51 -6.60 15.86
C SER A 113 3.34 -6.16 16.74
N HIS A 114 3.39 -4.98 17.35
CA HIS A 114 2.38 -4.53 18.31
C HIS A 114 1.35 -3.57 17.72
N LEU A 115 1.74 -2.60 16.88
CA LEU A 115 0.83 -1.56 16.36
C LEU A 115 -0.45 -2.12 15.72
N PRO A 116 -0.40 -3.15 14.84
CA PRO A 116 -1.61 -3.64 14.19
C PRO A 116 -2.64 -4.21 15.16
N ASN A 117 -2.24 -4.52 16.41
CA ASN A 117 -3.08 -5.13 17.42
C ASN A 117 -3.75 -4.11 18.36
N PHE A 118 -3.43 -2.82 18.25
CA PHE A 118 -4.05 -1.78 19.07
C PHE A 118 -5.29 -1.20 18.39
N GLN A 119 -6.46 -1.57 18.88
CA GLN A 119 -7.73 -1.13 18.30
C GLN A 119 -8.15 0.27 18.78
N TYR A 120 -7.91 0.58 20.05
CA TYR A 120 -8.39 1.79 20.71
C TYR A 120 -7.25 2.79 20.99
N VAL A 121 -6.05 2.32 21.32
CA VAL A 121 -4.91 3.20 21.67
C VAL A 121 -4.53 4.09 20.50
N LEU A 122 -4.46 3.52 19.29
CA LEU A 122 -4.07 4.28 18.09
C LEU A 122 -5.16 5.25 17.62
N ASN A 123 -6.41 4.98 17.96
CA ASN A 123 -7.55 5.84 17.67
C ASN A 123 -7.83 6.87 18.80
N HIS A 124 -7.05 6.83 19.88
CA HIS A 124 -7.14 7.84 20.93
C HIS A 124 -6.75 9.20 20.36
N SER A 125 -7.57 10.24 20.59
CA SER A 125 -7.41 11.57 19.98
C SER A 125 -5.98 12.13 20.13
N ASP A 126 -5.40 12.04 21.33
CA ASP A 126 -4.07 12.61 21.59
C ASP A 126 -2.93 11.85 20.88
N ILE A 127 -3.08 10.54 20.68
CA ILE A 127 -2.10 9.71 19.96
C ILE A 127 -2.26 9.92 18.46
N HIS A 128 -3.50 9.89 17.99
CA HIS A 128 -3.85 10.08 16.60
C HIS A 128 -3.40 11.45 16.07
N LEU A 129 -3.71 12.53 16.79
CA LEU A 129 -3.23 13.89 16.48
C LEU A 129 -1.69 13.95 16.49
N CYS A 130 -1.04 13.31 17.46
CA CYS A 130 0.41 13.26 17.51
C CYS A 130 1.00 12.58 16.27
N ILE A 131 0.41 11.49 15.79
CA ILE A 131 0.88 10.78 14.60
C ILE A 131 0.71 11.67 13.36
N ILE A 132 -0.42 12.35 13.21
CA ILE A 132 -0.66 13.28 12.10
C ILE A 132 0.38 14.40 12.09
N ASP A 133 0.64 15.03 13.24
CA ASP A 133 1.63 16.10 13.34
C ASP A 133 3.03 15.60 12.97
N LEU A 134 3.38 14.38 13.39
CA LEU A 134 4.66 13.76 13.07
C LEU A 134 4.79 13.43 11.57
N ILE A 135 3.73 12.93 10.92
CA ILE A 135 3.72 12.70 9.47
C ILE A 135 3.90 14.03 8.74
N LYS A 136 3.19 15.09 9.14
CA LYS A 136 3.32 16.44 8.53
C LYS A 136 4.73 17.01 8.70
N ILE A 137 5.38 16.79 9.84
CA ILE A 137 6.79 17.16 10.05
C ILE A 137 7.69 16.40 9.05
N ILE A 138 7.51 15.09 8.88
CA ILE A 138 8.27 14.31 7.89
C ILE A 138 8.00 14.85 6.47
N GLN A 139 6.74 15.13 6.14
CA GLN A 139 6.32 15.64 4.84
C GLN A 139 7.01 16.97 4.49
N THR A 140 7.04 17.91 5.44
CA THR A 140 7.71 19.20 5.25
C THR A 140 9.22 19.04 5.12
N GLN A 141 9.82 18.08 5.84
CA GLN A 141 11.24 17.78 5.75
C GLN A 141 11.63 17.25 4.35
N PHE A 142 10.77 16.52 3.64
CA PHE A 142 11.06 16.07 2.27
C PHE A 142 11.32 17.21 1.27
N ASN A 143 10.85 18.43 1.55
CA ASN A 143 11.13 19.59 0.70
C ASN A 143 12.59 20.08 0.80
N THR A 144 13.24 19.83 1.93
CA THR A 144 14.58 20.37 2.25
C THR A 144 15.65 19.29 2.42
N LEU A 145 15.23 18.05 2.68
CA LEU A 145 16.11 16.91 2.87
C LEU A 145 16.64 16.42 1.51
N ASP A 146 17.96 16.36 1.38
CA ASP A 146 18.66 15.84 0.18
C ASP A 146 19.31 14.47 0.43
N ASP A 147 19.24 13.97 1.66
CA ASP A 147 19.81 12.68 2.02
C ASP A 147 18.87 11.54 1.63
N ALA A 148 19.15 10.93 0.47
CA ALA A 148 18.38 9.81 -0.08
C ALA A 148 18.22 8.63 0.90
N ARG A 149 19.19 8.38 1.79
CA ARG A 149 19.13 7.30 2.79
C ARG A 149 18.10 7.59 3.87
N LEU A 150 18.13 8.82 4.41
CA LEU A 150 17.13 9.25 5.37
C LEU A 150 15.73 9.33 4.75
N ILE A 151 15.62 9.76 3.48
CA ILE A 151 14.34 9.79 2.77
C ILE A 151 13.78 8.38 2.67
N LYS A 152 14.56 7.41 2.16
CA LYS A 152 14.18 5.99 2.07
C LYS A 152 13.65 5.48 3.41
N ASP A 153 14.37 5.72 4.49
CA ASP A 153 13.97 5.19 5.79
C ASP A 153 12.73 5.85 6.39
N ARG A 154 12.55 7.16 6.14
CA ARG A 154 11.33 7.86 6.54
C ARG A 154 10.13 7.37 5.73
N LEU A 155 10.28 7.17 4.42
CA LEU A 155 9.23 6.61 3.57
C LEU A 155 8.82 5.21 4.05
N ASN A 156 9.79 4.33 4.33
CA ASN A 156 9.51 3.00 4.87
C ASN A 156 8.76 3.05 6.21
N LEU A 157 9.04 4.03 7.06
CA LEU A 157 8.33 4.17 8.33
C LEU A 157 6.86 4.56 8.15
N LEU A 158 6.56 5.41 7.17
CA LEU A 158 5.20 5.98 6.99
C LEU A 158 4.12 4.90 6.79
N GLN A 159 4.45 3.75 6.19
CA GLN A 159 3.48 2.66 5.97
C GLN A 159 2.87 2.10 7.27
N TYR A 160 3.59 2.22 8.39
CA TYR A 160 3.13 1.76 9.71
C TYR A 160 2.23 2.79 10.40
N LEU A 161 2.25 4.04 9.93
CA LEU A 161 1.42 5.12 10.46
C LEU A 161 0.07 5.25 9.75
N CYS A 162 -0.20 4.44 8.72
CA CYS A 162 -1.51 4.30 8.09
C CYS A 162 -2.50 3.55 9.01
N ILE A 163 -2.91 4.19 10.12
CA ILE A 163 -3.76 3.62 11.18
C ILE A 163 -5.23 4.04 11.09
N SER A 164 -5.51 5.07 10.30
CA SER A 164 -6.83 5.66 10.07
C SER A 164 -6.90 6.22 8.65
N THR A 165 -8.10 6.55 8.17
CA THR A 165 -8.29 7.24 6.88
C THR A 165 -7.45 8.51 6.80
N GLU A 166 -7.55 9.40 7.80
CA GLU A 166 -6.85 10.69 7.79
C GLU A 166 -5.33 10.53 7.74
N THR A 167 -4.76 9.64 8.56
CA THR A 167 -3.31 9.38 8.53
C THR A 167 -2.87 8.79 7.19
N SER A 168 -3.68 7.90 6.61
CA SER A 168 -3.38 7.28 5.32
C SER A 168 -3.39 8.32 4.18
N ASP A 169 -4.32 9.28 4.20
CA ASP A 169 -4.36 10.38 3.21
C ASP A 169 -3.04 11.17 3.24
N VAL A 170 -2.61 11.59 4.43
CA VAL A 170 -1.36 12.36 4.56
C VAL A 170 -0.16 11.52 4.09
N VAL A 171 -0.11 10.22 4.39
CA VAL A 171 0.97 9.33 3.92
C VAL A 171 0.95 9.17 2.39
N VAL A 172 -0.22 8.97 1.77
CA VAL A 172 -0.35 8.91 0.31
C VAL A 172 0.19 10.20 -0.31
N GLN A 173 -0.17 11.38 0.24
CA GLN A 173 0.33 12.66 -0.24
C GLN A 173 1.85 12.80 -0.07
N CYS A 174 2.43 12.27 1.01
CA CYS A 174 3.88 12.22 1.19
C CYS A 174 4.55 11.42 0.06
N TYR A 175 4.04 10.23 -0.26
CA TYR A 175 4.57 9.38 -1.33
C TYR A 175 4.44 10.04 -2.69
N LYS A 176 3.29 10.66 -3.00
CA LYS A 176 3.09 11.41 -4.25
C LYS A 176 4.08 12.58 -4.39
N GLN A 177 4.32 13.33 -3.32
CA GLN A 177 5.22 14.48 -3.30
C GLN A 177 6.66 14.10 -3.66
N VAL A 178 7.17 12.98 -3.13
CA VAL A 178 8.56 12.54 -3.38
C VAL A 178 8.69 11.55 -4.55
N PHE A 179 7.58 11.16 -5.18
CA PHE A 179 7.55 10.12 -6.21
C PHE A 179 8.54 10.38 -7.35
N LYS A 180 8.66 11.62 -7.83
CA LYS A 180 9.60 11.94 -8.92
C LYS A 180 11.07 11.68 -8.57
N ARG A 181 11.44 11.75 -7.29
CA ARG A 181 12.82 11.50 -6.80
C ARG A 181 13.04 10.02 -6.48
N HIS A 182 12.00 9.31 -6.04
CA HIS A 182 12.07 7.93 -5.56
C HIS A 182 10.91 7.08 -6.08
N SER A 183 10.71 7.06 -7.40
CA SER A 183 9.52 6.52 -8.06
C SER A 183 9.24 5.07 -7.68
N TRP A 184 10.23 4.18 -7.86
CA TRP A 184 10.09 2.76 -7.57
C TRP A 184 9.69 2.50 -6.12
N MET A 185 10.36 3.16 -5.18
CA MET A 185 10.08 2.98 -3.75
C MET A 185 8.70 3.52 -3.37
N CYS A 186 8.34 4.71 -3.84
CA CYS A 186 7.04 5.30 -3.55
C CYS A 186 5.91 4.46 -4.15
N ALA A 187 6.09 3.95 -5.36
CA ALA A 187 5.12 3.06 -6.00
C ALA A 187 4.97 1.74 -5.22
N TYR A 188 6.09 1.11 -4.84
CA TYR A 188 6.10 -0.08 -4.00
C TYR A 188 5.34 0.17 -2.68
N LEU A 189 5.62 1.26 -1.98
CA LEU A 189 4.98 1.58 -0.70
C LEU A 189 3.50 1.92 -0.86
N LEU A 190 3.11 2.62 -1.94
CA LEU A 190 1.70 2.85 -2.29
C LEU A 190 0.96 1.51 -2.49
N CYS A 191 1.56 0.54 -3.18
CA CYS A 191 1.01 -0.81 -3.31
C CYS A 191 0.88 -1.52 -1.96
N VAL A 192 1.90 -1.41 -1.08
CA VAL A 192 1.86 -2.04 0.26
C VAL A 192 0.73 -1.47 1.10
N ILE A 193 0.53 -0.15 1.09
CA ILE A 193 -0.54 0.46 1.90
C ILE A 193 -1.93 0.33 1.25
N SER A 194 -2.04 -0.02 -0.03
CA SER A 194 -3.33 -0.13 -0.73
C SER A 194 -4.32 -1.06 -0.02
N VAL A 195 -3.83 -2.10 0.68
CA VAL A 195 -4.69 -3.02 1.45
C VAL A 195 -5.35 -2.38 2.68
N LYS A 196 -4.87 -1.22 3.11
CA LYS A 196 -5.37 -0.46 4.26
C LYS A 196 -6.26 0.73 3.84
N LEU A 197 -6.29 1.05 2.54
CA LEU A 197 -7.05 2.18 2.02
C LEU A 197 -8.52 1.81 1.85
N ASN A 198 -9.40 2.78 2.09
CA ASN A 198 -10.79 2.65 1.67
C ASN A 198 -10.92 2.86 0.15
N GLU A 199 -12.11 2.60 -0.40
CA GLU A 199 -12.37 2.69 -1.84
C GLU A 199 -12.00 4.05 -2.45
N GLN A 200 -12.38 5.15 -1.79
CA GLN A 200 -12.13 6.51 -2.27
C GLN A 200 -10.65 6.87 -2.25
N GLN A 201 -9.92 6.44 -1.23
CA GLN A 201 -8.46 6.62 -1.15
C GLN A 201 -7.74 5.78 -2.20
N LEU A 202 -8.24 4.57 -2.46
CA LEU A 202 -7.70 3.71 -3.49
C LEU A 202 -7.93 4.31 -4.89
N ASP A 203 -9.09 4.94 -5.14
CA ASP A 203 -9.33 5.70 -6.37
C ASP A 203 -8.26 6.79 -6.59
N ASP A 204 -7.88 7.53 -5.54
CA ASP A 204 -6.85 8.57 -5.60
C ASP A 204 -5.45 8.01 -5.92
N VAL A 205 -5.13 6.81 -5.43
CA VAL A 205 -3.87 6.11 -5.76
C VAL A 205 -3.90 5.59 -7.20
N ILE A 206 -5.03 5.05 -7.66
CA ILE A 206 -5.20 4.56 -9.02
C ILE A 206 -5.09 5.71 -10.02
N GLU A 207 -5.77 6.84 -9.78
CA GLU A 207 -5.66 8.05 -10.61
C GLU A 207 -4.21 8.52 -10.72
N PHE A 208 -3.49 8.52 -9.61
CA PHE A 208 -2.08 8.87 -9.62
C PHE A 208 -1.22 7.93 -10.47
N PHE A 209 -1.46 6.61 -10.40
CA PHE A 209 -0.75 5.67 -11.28
C PHE A 209 -1.17 5.82 -12.75
N MET A 210 -2.43 6.11 -13.04
CA MET A 210 -2.91 6.37 -14.41
C MET A 210 -2.26 7.63 -15.01
N ASP A 211 -2.08 8.68 -14.23
CA ASP A 211 -1.32 9.86 -14.65
C ASP A 211 0.14 9.52 -14.96
N GLY A 212 0.72 8.60 -14.18
CA GLY A 212 2.06 8.07 -14.41
C GLY A 212 2.17 7.20 -15.67
N LEU A 213 1.13 6.45 -16.03
CA LEU A 213 1.09 5.67 -17.27
C LEU A 213 1.23 6.55 -18.51
N VAL A 214 0.70 7.77 -18.51
CA VAL A 214 0.79 8.69 -19.66
C VAL A 214 1.99 9.64 -19.56
N HIS A 215 2.90 9.40 -18.61
CA HIS A 215 4.09 10.22 -18.41
C HIS A 215 5.13 9.96 -19.51
N LYS A 216 5.89 11.00 -19.87
CA LYS A 216 6.93 10.93 -20.92
C LYS A 216 8.18 10.16 -20.54
N ASP A 217 8.31 9.81 -19.27
CA ASP A 217 9.47 9.09 -18.74
C ASP A 217 9.11 7.62 -18.72
N GLU A 218 9.79 6.84 -19.56
CA GLU A 218 9.54 5.41 -19.75
C GLU A 218 9.67 4.64 -18.43
N ASN A 219 10.60 5.02 -17.55
CA ASN A 219 10.75 4.36 -16.25
C ASN A 219 9.53 4.63 -15.34
N ILE A 220 9.01 5.87 -15.34
CA ILE A 220 7.81 6.22 -14.56
C ILE A 220 6.60 5.43 -15.09
N HIS A 221 6.49 5.37 -16.41
CA HIS A 221 5.45 4.62 -17.10
C HIS A 221 5.46 3.13 -16.70
N GLU A 222 6.61 2.47 -16.80
CA GLU A 222 6.78 1.05 -16.43
C GLU A 222 6.48 0.80 -14.94
N ILE A 223 7.01 1.64 -14.05
CA ILE A 223 6.77 1.53 -12.60
C ILE A 223 5.27 1.64 -12.27
N CYS A 224 4.55 2.55 -12.92
CA CYS A 224 3.11 2.71 -12.71
C CYS A 224 2.32 1.52 -13.25
N ALA A 225 2.69 0.98 -14.41
CA ALA A 225 2.07 -0.22 -14.98
C ALA A 225 2.28 -1.45 -14.07
N GLU A 226 3.50 -1.67 -13.59
CA GLU A 226 3.82 -2.73 -12.64
C GLU A 226 3.00 -2.57 -11.34
N SER A 227 2.94 -1.35 -10.82
CA SER A 227 2.23 -1.05 -9.57
C SER A 227 0.73 -1.28 -9.68
N ILE A 228 0.12 -0.93 -10.82
CA ILE A 228 -1.26 -1.26 -11.14
C ILE A 228 -1.45 -2.77 -11.11
N ALA A 229 -0.62 -3.52 -11.83
CA ALA A 229 -0.72 -4.99 -11.88
C ALA A 229 -0.66 -5.63 -10.49
N ARG A 230 0.17 -5.08 -9.58
CA ARG A 230 0.31 -5.56 -8.20
C ARG A 230 -0.94 -5.33 -7.34
N ILE A 231 -1.73 -4.29 -7.62
CA ILE A 231 -2.92 -3.95 -6.83
C ILE A 231 -4.23 -4.43 -7.46
N VAL A 232 -4.20 -5.01 -8.67
CA VAL A 232 -5.41 -5.47 -9.41
C VAL A 232 -6.37 -6.29 -8.54
N LEU A 233 -5.87 -7.24 -7.74
CA LEU A 233 -6.70 -8.11 -6.90
C LEU A 233 -7.41 -7.38 -5.75
N LYS A 234 -7.13 -6.08 -5.57
CA LYS A 234 -7.76 -5.21 -4.56
C LYS A 234 -8.80 -4.27 -5.17
N LEU A 235 -8.84 -4.18 -6.49
CA LEU A 235 -9.71 -3.27 -7.19
C LEU A 235 -11.10 -3.88 -7.35
N ASN A 236 -12.13 -3.05 -7.23
CA ASN A 236 -13.48 -3.45 -7.61
C ASN A 236 -13.68 -3.33 -9.12
N GLU A 237 -14.79 -3.87 -9.62
CA GLU A 237 -15.12 -3.90 -11.05
C GLU A 237 -15.12 -2.50 -11.69
N ARG A 238 -15.63 -1.48 -10.98
CA ARG A 238 -15.63 -0.08 -11.45
C ARG A 238 -14.21 0.44 -11.65
N GLN A 239 -13.33 0.21 -10.67
CA GLN A 239 -11.92 0.60 -10.71
C GLN A 239 -11.16 -0.13 -11.82
N LEU A 240 -11.36 -1.44 -11.95
CA LEU A 240 -10.76 -2.26 -13.00
C LEU A 240 -11.12 -1.74 -14.39
N ASN A 241 -12.41 -1.45 -14.64
CA ASN A 241 -12.86 -0.89 -15.91
C ASN A 241 -12.19 0.46 -16.21
N LYS A 242 -12.09 1.35 -15.21
CA LYS A 242 -11.45 2.67 -15.38
C LYS A 242 -9.97 2.55 -15.76
N VAL A 243 -9.24 1.66 -15.10
CA VAL A 243 -7.82 1.42 -15.40
C VAL A 243 -7.66 0.77 -16.77
N PHE A 244 -8.53 -0.19 -17.10
CA PHE A 244 -8.54 -0.84 -18.41
C PHE A 244 -8.74 0.20 -19.52
N GLU A 245 -9.79 1.00 -19.45
CA GLU A 245 -10.05 2.08 -20.41
C GLU A 245 -8.88 3.06 -20.53
N CYS A 246 -8.24 3.44 -19.40
CA CYS A 246 -7.08 4.32 -19.41
C CYS A 246 -5.91 3.73 -20.20
N LEU A 247 -5.53 2.48 -19.90
CA LEU A 247 -4.44 1.77 -20.61
C LEU A 247 -4.75 1.63 -22.11
N MET A 248 -6.00 1.31 -22.44
CA MET A 248 -6.45 1.14 -23.82
C MET A 248 -6.38 2.46 -24.59
N ASN A 249 -6.92 3.55 -24.02
CA ASN A 249 -6.88 4.88 -24.62
C ASN A 249 -5.44 5.43 -24.75
N ALA A 250 -4.59 5.15 -23.76
CA ALA A 250 -3.18 5.54 -23.82
C ALA A 250 -2.46 4.83 -24.98
N PHE A 251 -2.71 3.52 -25.13
CA PHE A 251 -2.17 2.74 -26.24
C PHE A 251 -2.72 3.24 -27.59
N GLU A 252 -4.03 3.46 -27.69
CA GLU A 252 -4.70 3.93 -28.91
C GLU A 252 -4.29 5.35 -29.32
N SER A 253 -4.00 6.23 -28.37
CA SER A 253 -3.49 7.56 -28.72
C SER A 253 -2.03 7.54 -29.17
N GLY A 254 -1.34 6.40 -29.08
CA GLY A 254 0.11 6.31 -29.33
C GLY A 254 0.93 7.09 -28.32
N LYS A 255 0.31 7.47 -27.18
CA LYS A 255 0.99 8.17 -26.08
C LYS A 255 1.97 7.25 -25.36
N ILE A 256 1.71 5.95 -25.40
CA ILE A 256 2.57 4.91 -24.83
C ILE A 256 2.90 3.88 -25.90
N THR A 257 4.12 3.37 -25.86
CA THR A 257 4.47 2.07 -26.45
C THR A 257 4.09 0.98 -25.44
N ILE A 258 3.50 -0.13 -25.87
CA ILE A 258 3.22 -1.24 -24.95
C ILE A 258 4.55 -1.82 -24.47
N CYS A 259 4.91 -1.52 -23.21
CA CYS A 259 5.97 -2.21 -22.50
C CYS A 259 5.47 -3.56 -21.93
N ASP A 260 6.40 -4.36 -21.37
CA ASP A 260 6.04 -5.70 -20.86
C ASP A 260 5.11 -5.57 -19.64
N GLU A 261 5.29 -4.52 -18.84
CA GLU A 261 4.55 -4.17 -17.64
C GLU A 261 3.12 -3.74 -17.99
N CYS A 262 2.92 -2.94 -19.05
CA CYS A 262 1.60 -2.57 -19.55
C CYS A 262 0.84 -3.79 -20.09
N ALA A 263 1.51 -4.64 -20.88
CA ALA A 263 0.92 -5.88 -21.36
C ALA A 263 0.53 -6.80 -20.21
N HIS A 264 1.39 -6.91 -19.20
CA HIS A 264 1.10 -7.68 -17.99
C HIS A 264 -0.08 -7.09 -17.22
N ALA A 265 -0.13 -5.77 -17.02
CA ALA A 265 -1.24 -5.10 -16.34
C ALA A 265 -2.57 -5.30 -17.07
N LEU A 266 -2.59 -5.10 -18.40
CA LEU A 266 -3.77 -5.33 -19.25
C LEU A 266 -4.26 -6.78 -19.14
N ALA A 267 -3.37 -7.76 -19.34
CA ALA A 267 -3.72 -9.17 -19.22
C ALA A 267 -4.26 -9.51 -17.81
N THR A 268 -3.62 -8.98 -16.77
CA THR A 268 -4.03 -9.21 -15.38
C THR A 268 -5.41 -8.63 -15.13
N ILE A 269 -5.69 -7.39 -15.57
CA ILE A 269 -7.01 -6.75 -15.43
C ILE A 269 -8.07 -7.51 -16.23
N SER A 270 -7.78 -7.85 -17.49
CA SER A 270 -8.70 -8.61 -18.33
C SER A 270 -9.06 -9.97 -17.71
N SER A 271 -8.14 -10.62 -17.01
CA SER A 271 -8.45 -11.87 -16.29
C SER A 271 -9.49 -11.70 -15.18
N GLN A 272 -9.56 -10.50 -14.59
CA GLN A 272 -10.49 -10.16 -13.50
C GLN A 272 -11.84 -9.63 -14.00
N LEU A 273 -11.87 -8.99 -15.17
CA LEU A 273 -13.11 -8.48 -15.77
C LEU A 273 -13.97 -9.62 -16.34
N GLY A 274 -15.29 -9.43 -16.32
CA GLY A 274 -16.25 -10.38 -16.87
C GLY A 274 -16.29 -10.33 -18.42
N GLY A 275 -16.69 -11.44 -19.06
CA GLY A 275 -16.76 -11.56 -20.53
C GLY A 275 -17.53 -10.41 -21.20
N LYS A 276 -18.68 -10.00 -20.64
CA LYS A 276 -19.49 -8.89 -21.18
C LYS A 276 -18.78 -7.53 -21.23
N GLN A 277 -17.83 -7.28 -20.33
CA GLN A 277 -17.08 -6.02 -20.29
C GLN A 277 -15.97 -6.03 -21.34
N LEU A 278 -15.31 -7.17 -21.45
CA LEU A 278 -14.32 -7.43 -22.49
C LEU A 278 -14.98 -7.40 -23.88
N ASP A 279 -16.19 -7.91 -24.03
CA ASP A 279 -16.96 -7.90 -25.29
C ASP A 279 -17.23 -6.48 -25.80
N ASN A 280 -17.38 -5.49 -24.92
CA ASN A 280 -17.58 -4.09 -25.30
C ASN A 280 -16.26 -3.35 -25.53
N ALA A 281 -15.23 -3.63 -24.73
CA ALA A 281 -13.95 -2.94 -24.84
C ALA A 281 -13.00 -3.53 -25.90
N PHE A 282 -13.23 -4.78 -26.32
CA PHE A 282 -12.58 -5.43 -27.48
C PHE A 282 -13.42 -5.36 -28.76
N GLN A 283 -14.43 -4.49 -28.83
CA GLN A 283 -15.08 -4.16 -30.09
C GLN A 283 -14.09 -3.38 -30.98
N CYS A 284 -13.43 -4.15 -31.85
CA CYS A 284 -12.66 -3.77 -33.04
C CYS A 284 -11.39 -2.92 -32.86
N ASP A 285 -11.37 -1.81 -32.14
CA ASP A 285 -10.30 -0.81 -32.36
C ASP A 285 -8.95 -1.19 -31.73
N VAL A 286 -8.94 -1.70 -30.50
CA VAL A 286 -7.69 -2.14 -29.87
C VAL A 286 -7.21 -3.48 -30.39
N PHE A 287 -8.14 -4.39 -30.68
CA PHE A 287 -7.83 -5.62 -31.39
C PHE A 287 -7.14 -5.29 -32.71
N GLN A 288 -7.74 -4.42 -33.54
CA GLN A 288 -7.16 -3.99 -34.80
C GLN A 288 -5.81 -3.29 -34.60
N ARG A 289 -5.62 -2.53 -33.52
CA ARG A 289 -4.32 -1.90 -33.24
C ARG A 289 -3.25 -2.87 -32.79
N LEU A 290 -3.57 -3.90 -32.00
CA LEU A 290 -2.62 -4.98 -31.67
C LEU A 290 -2.22 -5.73 -32.94
N ILE A 291 -3.18 -5.98 -33.84
CA ILE A 291 -2.95 -6.61 -35.15
C ILE A 291 -2.15 -5.69 -36.09
N ASN A 292 -2.42 -4.39 -36.10
CA ASN A 292 -1.65 -3.41 -36.86
C ASN A 292 -0.24 -3.27 -36.30
N GLY A 293 -0.09 -3.28 -34.96
CA GLY A 293 1.19 -3.25 -34.26
C GLY A 293 2.02 -4.51 -34.51
N LEU A 294 1.40 -5.68 -34.70
CA LEU A 294 2.09 -6.88 -35.20
C LEU A 294 2.67 -6.68 -36.60
N SER A 295 1.94 -5.96 -37.45
CA SER A 295 2.20 -5.83 -38.90
C SER A 295 2.95 -4.56 -39.29
N ASP A 296 3.25 -3.67 -38.34
CA ASP A 296 3.97 -2.43 -38.62
C ASP A 296 5.48 -2.72 -38.81
N GLU A 297 5.92 -2.68 -40.05
CA GLU A 297 7.32 -2.90 -40.44
C GLU A 297 8.27 -1.82 -39.89
N LYS A 298 7.75 -0.63 -39.53
CA LYS A 298 8.52 0.46 -38.90
C LYS A 298 8.64 0.27 -37.39
N GLU A 299 7.79 -0.57 -36.81
CA GLU A 299 7.81 -0.90 -35.40
C GLU A 299 8.97 -1.88 -35.10
N TYR A 300 9.68 -1.63 -33.99
CA TYR A 300 10.78 -2.48 -33.59
C TYR A 300 10.29 -3.91 -33.39
N LYS A 301 11.02 -4.91 -33.91
CA LYS A 301 10.69 -6.34 -33.82
C LYS A 301 10.30 -6.79 -32.40
N PHE A 302 10.88 -6.16 -31.38
CA PHE A 302 10.55 -6.36 -29.98
C PHE A 302 9.10 -5.99 -29.62
N ASN A 303 8.59 -4.85 -30.08
CA ASN A 303 7.22 -4.38 -29.81
C ASN A 303 6.18 -5.26 -30.50
N ARG A 304 6.49 -5.74 -31.72
CA ARG A 304 5.64 -6.73 -32.43
C ARG A 304 5.51 -8.03 -31.62
N ALA A 305 6.63 -8.52 -31.09
CA ALA A 305 6.64 -9.71 -30.24
C ALA A 305 5.87 -9.51 -28.92
N LYS A 306 5.83 -8.29 -28.37
CA LYS A 306 4.98 -7.95 -27.20
C LYS A 306 3.50 -7.93 -27.54
N CYS A 307 3.12 -7.37 -28.69
CA CYS A 307 1.74 -7.41 -29.17
C CYS A 307 1.26 -8.85 -29.32
N ALA A 308 2.10 -9.74 -29.85
CA ALA A 308 1.77 -11.16 -29.95
C ALA A 308 1.53 -11.81 -28.59
N GLN A 309 2.44 -11.59 -27.65
CA GLN A 309 2.30 -12.12 -26.30
C GLN A 309 1.02 -11.62 -25.62
N LEU A 310 0.68 -10.34 -25.81
CA LEU A 310 -0.55 -9.76 -25.28
C LEU A 310 -1.79 -10.37 -25.94
N LEU A 311 -1.79 -10.55 -27.27
CA LEU A 311 -2.89 -11.21 -27.99
C LEU A 311 -3.12 -12.64 -27.46
N GLY A 312 -2.04 -13.41 -27.27
CA GLY A 312 -2.13 -14.76 -26.68
C GLY A 312 -2.69 -14.75 -25.25
N LYS A 313 -2.32 -13.78 -24.41
CA LYS A 313 -2.87 -13.69 -23.04
C LYS A 313 -4.35 -13.28 -23.01
N LEU A 314 -4.77 -12.43 -23.95
CA LEU A 314 -6.15 -11.92 -24.01
C LEU A 314 -7.12 -12.89 -24.71
N SER A 315 -6.60 -13.77 -25.57
CA SER A 315 -7.40 -14.70 -26.39
C SER A 315 -8.31 -15.61 -25.57
N MET A 316 -7.94 -15.97 -24.34
CA MET A 316 -8.72 -16.85 -23.46
C MET A 316 -10.15 -16.35 -23.17
N LYS A 317 -10.46 -15.09 -23.49
CA LYS A 317 -11.78 -14.47 -23.27
C LYS A 317 -12.46 -14.01 -24.55
N TRP A 318 -11.88 -14.26 -25.72
CA TRP A 318 -12.41 -13.80 -27.00
C TRP A 318 -13.43 -14.76 -27.59
N ASN A 319 -14.28 -14.23 -28.47
CA ASN A 319 -15.18 -15.03 -29.29
C ASN A 319 -14.44 -15.65 -30.48
N GLU A 320 -15.07 -16.64 -31.11
CA GLU A 320 -14.50 -17.39 -32.24
C GLU A 320 -14.03 -16.51 -33.39
N LYS A 321 -14.76 -15.43 -33.70
CA LYS A 321 -14.36 -14.49 -34.76
C LYS A 321 -13.05 -13.79 -34.42
N GLN A 322 -12.95 -13.22 -33.21
CA GLN A 322 -11.74 -12.53 -32.73
C GLN A 322 -10.54 -13.48 -32.66
N LEU A 323 -10.75 -14.72 -32.20
CA LEU A 323 -9.72 -15.75 -32.18
C LEU A 323 -9.20 -16.07 -33.59
N ASN A 324 -10.10 -16.25 -34.56
CA ASN A 324 -9.73 -16.51 -35.95
C ASN A 324 -8.96 -15.34 -36.57
N ASP A 325 -9.39 -14.11 -36.32
CA ASP A 325 -8.71 -12.91 -36.84
C ASP A 325 -7.30 -12.75 -36.22
N ALA A 326 -7.13 -13.05 -34.93
CA ALA A 326 -5.83 -13.03 -34.25
C ALA A 326 -4.91 -14.14 -34.73
N PHE A 327 -5.45 -15.35 -34.88
CA PHE A 327 -4.73 -16.50 -35.39
C PHE A 327 -4.16 -16.24 -36.79
N ASN A 328 -5.00 -15.73 -37.70
CA ASN A 328 -4.56 -15.42 -39.07
C ASN A 328 -3.46 -14.37 -39.09
N SER A 329 -3.60 -13.31 -38.27
CA SER A 329 -2.60 -12.24 -38.21
C SER A 329 -1.26 -12.70 -37.61
N LEU A 330 -1.29 -13.53 -36.56
CA LEU A 330 -0.08 -14.12 -35.99
C LEU A 330 0.59 -15.11 -36.93
N LYS A 331 -0.20 -15.90 -37.65
CA LYS A 331 0.29 -16.84 -38.67
C LYS A 331 1.00 -16.10 -39.81
N ASP A 332 0.43 -15.01 -40.29
CA ASP A 332 1.04 -14.18 -41.33
C ASP A 332 2.39 -13.61 -40.86
N MET A 333 2.50 -13.25 -39.57
CA MET A 333 3.76 -12.78 -39.00
C MET A 333 4.81 -13.86 -38.81
N LEU A 334 4.41 -15.08 -38.41
CA LEU A 334 5.32 -16.21 -38.29
C LEU A 334 6.02 -16.52 -39.63
N ASN A 335 5.32 -16.34 -40.75
CA ASN A 335 5.90 -16.51 -42.08
C ASN A 335 6.96 -15.45 -42.43
N GLN A 336 7.01 -14.34 -41.71
CA GLN A 336 7.95 -13.24 -41.91
C GLN A 336 9.10 -13.22 -40.89
N ASP A 337 8.90 -13.80 -39.70
CA ASP A 337 9.82 -13.76 -38.59
C ASP A 337 9.62 -14.94 -37.61
N ASP A 338 10.67 -15.75 -37.39
CA ASP A 338 10.67 -16.91 -36.48
C ASP A 338 10.80 -16.52 -34.98
N ASN A 339 10.12 -15.46 -34.55
CA ASN A 339 10.13 -15.07 -33.15
C ASN A 339 9.32 -16.07 -32.30
N TRP A 340 9.96 -16.69 -31.31
CA TRP A 340 9.35 -17.69 -30.44
C TRP A 340 8.06 -17.21 -29.73
N ARG A 341 7.91 -15.89 -29.49
CA ARG A 341 6.70 -15.32 -28.88
C ARG A 341 5.47 -15.43 -29.79
N TYR A 342 5.64 -15.49 -31.11
CA TYR A 342 4.53 -15.74 -32.04
C TYR A 342 4.03 -17.19 -31.95
N ILE A 343 4.95 -18.14 -31.78
CA ILE A 343 4.63 -19.57 -31.58
C ILE A 343 3.84 -19.73 -30.28
N GLU A 344 4.34 -19.17 -29.17
CA GLU A 344 3.67 -19.24 -27.86
C GLU A 344 2.26 -18.61 -27.90
N ALA A 345 2.11 -17.48 -28.59
CA ALA A 345 0.80 -16.83 -28.75
C ALA A 345 -0.17 -17.68 -29.59
N LEU A 346 0.32 -18.29 -30.68
CA LEU A 346 -0.47 -19.18 -31.53
C LEU A 346 -0.92 -20.43 -30.77
N GLU A 347 -0.02 -21.08 -30.04
CA GLU A 347 -0.32 -22.24 -29.18
C GLU A 347 -1.37 -21.93 -28.12
N THR A 348 -1.45 -20.68 -27.66
CA THR A 348 -2.45 -20.25 -26.67
C THR A 348 -3.82 -19.96 -27.32
N ILE A 349 -3.85 -19.59 -28.60
CA ILE A 349 -5.07 -19.26 -29.35
C ILE A 349 -5.74 -20.50 -29.95
N THR A 350 -4.95 -21.52 -30.31
CA THR A 350 -5.41 -22.81 -30.84
C THR A 350 -5.75 -23.81 -29.75
#